data_AF-A0A5C4RDB9-F1
#
_entry.id   AF-A0A5C4RDB9-F1
#
_cell.length_a   1.000
_cell.length_b   1.000
_cell.length_c   1.000
_cell.angle_alpha   90.00
_cell.angle_beta   90.00
_cell.angle_gamma   90.00
#
_symmetry.space_group_name_H-M   'P 1'
#
loop_
_entity.id
_entity.type
_entity.pdbx_description
1 polymer ?
#
loop_
_entity_poly.entity_id
_entity_poly.type
_entity_poly.pdbx_seq_one_letter_code
_entity_poly.pdbx_strand_id
1 'polypeptide(L)'
;VVLSYILLNGHTLDLSQFVHQLIEQSPEHETMLMTIAEQLEQKGLERGIKQGIEQGIELGREEGIELGREEGIELGQEKGKVETAQALLRHGVSLDIIVTSTGLSRDKIEALKH
;
A
#
# COMPACT_ATOMS: atom_id res chain seq x y z
N VAL A 1 -26.34 -22.37 17.05
CA VAL A 1 -25.21 -23.24 16.61
C VAL A 1 -25.49 -23.88 15.24
N VAL A 2 -26.65 -24.53 15.03
CA VAL A 2 -26.99 -25.20 13.76
C VAL A 2 -27.12 -24.23 12.57
N LEU A 3 -27.84 -23.11 12.71
CA LEU A 3 -27.99 -22.10 11.64
C LEU A 3 -26.64 -21.49 11.21
N SER A 4 -25.76 -21.20 12.18
CA SER A 4 -24.41 -20.67 11.91
C SER A 4 -23.54 -21.68 11.16
N TYR A 5 -23.61 -22.96 11.52
CA TYR A 5 -22.87 -24.02 10.84
C TYR A 5 -23.34 -24.22 9.40
N ILE A 6 -24.64 -24.15 9.14
CA ILE A 6 -25.23 -24.30 7.78
C ILE A 6 -24.87 -23.11 6.89
N LEU A 7 -24.93 -21.87 7.39
CA LEU A 7 -24.56 -20.67 6.61
C LEU A 7 -23.07 -20.60 6.27
N LEU A 8 -22.21 -21.19 7.10
CA LEU A 8 -20.76 -21.19 6.91
C LEU A 8 -20.24 -22.42 6.14
N ASN A 9 -20.97 -23.55 6.11
CA ASN A 9 -20.49 -24.83 5.56
C ASN A 9 -21.46 -25.52 4.56
N GLY A 10 -22.61 -24.92 4.25
CA GLY A 10 -23.73 -25.55 3.55
C GLY A 10 -23.53 -25.72 2.05
N HIS A 11 -22.82 -26.78 1.63
CA HIS A 11 -22.64 -27.11 0.21
C HIS A 11 -23.84 -27.82 -0.47
N THR A 12 -24.95 -28.10 0.24
CA THR A 12 -26.06 -28.91 -0.33
C THR A 12 -27.47 -28.58 0.19
N LEU A 13 -27.68 -27.52 0.98
CA LEU A 13 -29.02 -27.17 1.50
C LEU A 13 -29.60 -26.02 0.67
N ASP A 14 -30.84 -26.15 0.19
CA ASP A 14 -31.59 -25.01 -0.34
C ASP A 14 -31.94 -24.08 0.83
N LEU A 15 -31.10 -23.06 1.00
CA LEU A 15 -31.24 -22.07 2.05
C LEU A 15 -32.58 -21.34 1.97
N SER A 16 -33.11 -21.13 0.76
CA SER A 16 -34.40 -20.46 0.57
C SER A 16 -35.52 -21.33 1.13
N GLN A 17 -35.53 -22.63 0.80
CA GLN A 17 -36.54 -23.56 1.32
C GLN A 17 -36.47 -23.68 2.85
N PHE A 18 -35.27 -23.72 3.42
CA PHE A 18 -35.06 -23.78 4.86
C PHE A 18 -35.50 -22.50 5.58
N VAL A 19 -35.19 -21.33 5.02
CA VAL A 19 -35.64 -20.03 5.54
C VAL A 19 -37.16 -19.93 5.50
N HIS A 20 -37.80 -20.34 4.39
CA HIS A 20 -39.26 -20.38 4.29
C HIS A 20 -39.89 -21.27 5.37
N GLN A 21 -39.35 -22.48 5.57
CA GLN A 21 -39.84 -23.38 6.63
C GLN A 21 -39.68 -22.77 8.03
N LEU A 22 -38.58 -22.08 8.32
CA LEU A 22 -38.38 -21.43 9.63
C LEU A 22 -39.42 -20.33 9.87
N ILE A 23 -39.71 -19.50 8.87
CA ILE A 23 -40.70 -18.43 8.97
C ILE A 23 -42.11 -19.00 9.16
N GLU A 24 -42.46 -20.08 8.46
CA GLU A 24 -43.77 -20.74 8.59
C GLU A 24 -44.02 -21.33 9.98
N GLN A 25 -42.97 -21.79 10.68
CA GLN A 25 -43.10 -22.40 12.00
C GLN A 25 -43.40 -21.39 13.10
N SER A 26 -42.97 -20.13 12.97
CA SER A 26 -43.23 -19.07 13.94
C SER A 26 -42.87 -17.68 13.37
N PRO A 27 -43.76 -16.68 13.49
CA PRO A 27 -43.48 -15.30 13.08
C PRO A 27 -42.25 -14.68 13.78
N GLU A 28 -41.92 -15.13 14.99
CA GLU A 28 -40.74 -14.68 15.74
C GLU A 28 -39.42 -15.04 15.04
N HIS A 29 -39.39 -16.10 14.22
CA HIS A 29 -38.21 -16.47 13.43
C HIS A 29 -37.89 -15.48 12.32
N GLU A 30 -38.90 -14.81 11.75
CA GLU A 30 -38.69 -13.77 10.74
C GLU A 30 -37.88 -12.60 11.32
N THR A 31 -38.30 -12.09 12.47
CA THR A 31 -37.59 -11.03 13.22
C THR A 31 -36.16 -11.45 13.57
N MET A 32 -35.98 -12.71 14.00
CA MET A 32 -34.65 -13.25 14.31
C MET A 32 -33.76 -13.29 13.06
N LEU A 33 -34.29 -13.72 11.91
CA LEU A 33 -33.53 -13.80 10.65
C LEU A 33 -33.17 -12.41 10.12
N MET A 34 -34.07 -11.43 10.19
CA MET A 34 -33.75 -10.03 9.85
C MET A 34 -32.61 -9.50 10.73
N THR A 35 -32.69 -9.73 12.04
CA THR A 35 -31.63 -9.33 12.98
C THR A 35 -30.29 -9.98 12.64
N ILE A 36 -30.28 -11.26 12.27
CA ILE A 36 -29.07 -11.97 11.86
C ILE A 36 -28.52 -11.40 10.54
N ALA A 37 -29.40 -11.11 9.57
CA ALA A 37 -29.00 -10.51 8.30
C ALA A 37 -28.34 -9.14 8.51
N GLU A 38 -28.96 -8.26 9.31
CA GLU A 38 -28.41 -6.95 9.67
C GLU A 38 -27.04 -7.09 10.37
N GLN A 39 -26.91 -8.01 11.32
CA GLN A 39 -25.63 -8.25 12.00
C GLN A 39 -24.54 -8.76 11.07
N LEU A 40 -24.89 -9.61 10.10
CA LEU A 40 -23.94 -10.13 9.11
C LEU A 40 -23.52 -9.03 8.13
N GLU A 41 -24.45 -8.20 7.68
CA GLU A 41 -24.17 -7.04 6.83
C GLU A 41 -23.25 -6.04 7.54
N GLN A 42 -23.57 -5.67 8.79
CA GLN A 42 -22.73 -4.79 9.59
C GLN A 42 -21.31 -5.35 9.79
N LYS A 43 -21.18 -6.64 10.12
CA LYS A 43 -19.87 -7.29 10.25
C LYS A 43 -19.12 -7.34 8.92
N GLY A 44 -19.81 -7.56 7.81
CA GLY A 44 -19.24 -7.53 6.48
C GLY A 44 -18.68 -6.15 6.13
N LEU A 45 -19.46 -5.10 6.38
CA LEU A 45 -19.07 -3.71 6.18
C LEU A 45 -17.88 -3.32 7.06
N GLU A 46 -17.92 -3.63 8.36
CA GLU A 46 -16.83 -3.35 9.30
C GLU A 46 -15.54 -4.03 8.86
N ARG A 47 -15.60 -5.30 8.47
CA ARG A 47 -14.45 -6.04 7.94
C ARG A 47 -13.91 -5.42 6.66
N GLY A 48 -14.79 -5.09 5.71
CA GLY A 48 -14.40 -4.48 4.44
C GLY A 48 -13.72 -3.13 4.63
N ILE A 49 -14.26 -2.26 5.49
CA ILE A 49 -13.67 -0.97 5.83
C ILE A 49 -12.31 -1.18 6.48
N LYS A 50 -12.21 -2.06 7.48
CA LYS A 50 -10.96 -2.33 8.19
C LYS A 50 -9.88 -2.83 7.24
N GLN A 51 -10.20 -3.82 6.40
CA GLN A 51 -9.27 -4.37 5.42
C GLN A 51 -8.84 -3.34 4.39
N GLY A 52 -9.77 -2.53 3.88
CA GLY A 52 -9.46 -1.48 2.91
C GLY A 52 -8.53 -0.41 3.48
N ILE A 53 -8.75 0.02 4.74
CA ILE A 53 -7.88 0.97 5.42
C ILE A 53 -6.49 0.37 5.66
N GLU A 54 -6.42 -0.86 6.18
CA GLU A 54 -5.16 -1.54 6.46
C GLU A 54 -4.33 -1.72 5.19
N GLN A 55 -4.93 -2.23 4.11
CA GLN A 55 -4.27 -2.38 2.81
C GLN A 55 -3.84 -1.04 2.22
N GLY A 56 -4.70 -0.02 2.29
CA GLY A 56 -4.38 1.32 1.79
C GLY A 56 -3.20 1.96 2.52
N ILE A 57 -3.13 1.82 3.84
CA ILE A 57 -2.01 2.33 4.66
C ILE A 57 -0.73 1.56 4.36
N GLU A 58 -0.81 0.22 4.27
CA GLU A 58 0.35 -0.62 4.00
C GLU A 58 0.97 -0.31 2.64
N LEU A 59 0.16 -0.31 1.58
CA LEU A 59 0.59 0.02 0.21
C LEU A 59 1.15 1.45 0.13
N GLY A 60 0.43 2.43 0.65
CA GLY A 60 0.88 3.83 0.61
C GLY A 60 2.19 4.07 1.38
N ARG A 61 2.40 3.35 2.49
CA ARG A 61 3.66 3.43 3.24
C ARG A 61 4.80 2.76 2.49
N GLU A 62 4.58 1.58 1.91
CA GLU A 62 5.61 0.84 1.18
C GLU A 62 6.07 1.64 -0.06
N GLU A 63 5.13 2.07 -0.90
CA GLU A 63 5.40 2.89 -2.08
C GLU A 63 6.09 4.21 -1.71
N GLY A 64 5.60 4.89 -0.67
CA GLY A 64 6.18 6.16 -0.21
C GLY A 64 7.62 6.02 0.30
N ILE A 65 7.93 4.93 1.01
CA ILE A 65 9.30 4.64 1.48
C ILE A 65 10.20 4.29 0.31
N GLU A 66 9.72 3.47 -0.63
CA GLU A 66 10.52 3.05 -1.78
C GLU A 66 10.90 4.24 -2.66
N LEU A 67 9.91 5.06 -3.05
CA LEU A 67 10.12 6.28 -3.84
C LEU A 67 11.03 7.26 -3.11
N GLY A 68 10.76 7.55 -1.83
CA GLY A 68 11.58 8.47 -1.05
C GLY A 68 13.02 7.99 -0.87
N ARG A 69 13.25 6.68 -0.78
CA ARG A 69 14.60 6.09 -0.71
C ARG A 69 15.31 6.19 -2.05
N GLU A 70 14.64 5.88 -3.15
CA GLU A 70 15.22 5.97 -4.50
C GLU A 70 15.62 7.40 -4.84
N GLU A 71 14.68 8.35 -4.71
CA GLU A 71 14.95 9.78 -4.93
C GLU A 71 16.05 10.31 -4.00
N GLY A 72 16.02 9.90 -2.73
CA GLY A 72 17.03 10.31 -1.75
C GLY A 72 18.43 9.80 -2.09
N ILE A 73 18.56 8.56 -2.58
CA ILE A 73 19.84 7.99 -3.02
C ILE A 73 20.33 8.69 -4.28
N GLU A 74 19.47 8.89 -5.28
CA GLU A 74 19.86 9.55 -6.54
C GLU A 74 20.33 10.99 -6.28
N LEU A 75 19.56 11.77 -5.53
CA LEU A 75 19.91 13.14 -5.17
C LEU A 75 21.20 13.19 -4.34
N GLY A 76 21.39 12.24 -3.41
CA GLY A 76 22.59 12.12 -2.61
C GLY A 76 23.83 11.81 -3.47
N GLN A 77 23.71 10.89 -4.42
CA GLN A 77 24.79 10.57 -5.36
C GLN A 77 25.14 11.75 -6.26
N GLU A 78 24.14 12.45 -6.79
CA GLU A 78 24.37 13.63 -7.64
C GLU A 78 25.05 14.76 -6.86
N LYS A 79 24.56 15.07 -5.65
CA LYS A 79 25.20 16.05 -4.75
C LYS A 79 26.63 15.66 -4.43
N GLY A 80 26.88 14.40 -4.08
CA GLY A 80 28.22 13.89 -3.79
C GLY A 80 29.18 14.03 -4.97
N LYS A 81 28.72 13.78 -6.20
CA LYS A 81 29.53 14.00 -7.42
C LYS A 81 29.90 15.48 -7.58
N VAL A 82 28.95 16.38 -7.37
CA VAL A 82 29.15 17.84 -7.47
C VAL A 82 30.11 18.34 -6.38
N GLU A 83 29.91 17.94 -5.13
CA GLU A 83 30.78 18.31 -4.00
C GLU A 83 32.22 17.82 -4.22
N THR A 84 32.37 16.59 -4.73
CA THR A 84 33.68 16.02 -5.09
C THR A 84 34.33 16.84 -6.20
N ALA A 85 33.60 17.17 -7.26
CA ALA A 85 34.12 18.00 -8.36
C ALA A 85 34.56 19.39 -7.89
N GLN A 86 33.77 20.05 -7.03
CA GLN A 86 34.13 21.34 -6.43
C GLN A 86 35.41 21.23 -5.58
N ALA A 87 35.53 20.19 -4.76
CA ALA A 87 36.72 19.98 -3.95
C ALA A 87 37.97 19.79 -4.83
N LEU A 88 37.88 18.97 -5.88
CA LEU A 88 38.98 18.74 -6.82
C LEU A 88 39.37 20.02 -7.58
N LEU A 89 38.39 20.83 -8.01
CA LEU A 89 38.63 22.13 -8.64
C LEU A 89 39.39 23.08 -7.72
N ARG A 90 39.00 23.16 -6.45
CA ARG A 90 39.70 23.99 -5.44
C ARG A 90 41.15 23.57 -5.22
N HIS A 91 41.47 22.30 -5.44
CA HIS A 91 42.82 21.77 -5.35
C HIS A 91 43.61 21.84 -6.67
N GLY A 92 43.07 22.48 -7.71
CA GLY A 92 43.76 22.67 -8.98
C GLY A 92 43.86 21.41 -9.84
N VAL A 93 43.04 20.39 -9.57
CA VAL A 93 42.97 19.17 -10.39
C VAL A 93 42.45 19.52 -11.78
N SER A 94 43.03 18.92 -12.82
CA SER A 94 42.65 19.23 -14.20
C SER A 94 41.22 18.78 -14.51
N LEU A 95 40.56 19.53 -15.41
CA LEU A 95 39.17 19.31 -15.79
C LEU A 95 38.93 17.89 -16.34
N ASP A 96 39.85 17.37 -17.15
CA ASP A 96 39.75 16.01 -17.72
C ASP A 96 39.78 14.92 -16.62
N ILE A 97 40.60 15.10 -15.58
CA ILE A 97 40.65 14.16 -14.45
C ILE A 97 39.34 14.22 -13.66
N ILE A 98 38.77 15.41 -13.46
CA ILE A 98 37.52 15.59 -12.71
C ILE A 98 36.33 14.97 -13.46
N VAL A 99 36.22 15.19 -14.77
CA VAL A 99 35.20 14.57 -15.63
C VAL A 99 35.25 13.06 -15.49
N THR A 100 36.44 12.48 -15.64
CA THR A 100 36.62 11.02 -15.61
C THR A 100 36.37 10.42 -14.22
N SER A 101 36.73 11.15 -13.15
CA SER A 101 36.61 10.68 -11.76
C SER A 101 35.18 10.79 -11.20
N THR A 102 34.43 11.82 -11.61
CA THR A 102 33.09 12.11 -11.06
C THR A 102 31.96 11.67 -11.97
N GLY A 103 32.24 11.43 -13.26
CA GLY A 103 31.24 11.11 -14.28
C GLY A 103 30.34 12.29 -14.64
N LEU A 104 30.66 13.52 -14.22
CA LEU A 104 29.94 14.73 -14.60
C LEU A 104 30.41 15.22 -15.98
N SER A 105 29.51 15.88 -16.72
CA SER A 105 29.87 16.51 -18.00
C SER A 105 30.79 17.71 -17.79
N ARG A 106 31.58 18.03 -18.82
CA ARG A 106 32.48 19.19 -18.83
C ARG A 106 31.69 20.48 -18.53
N ASP A 107 30.57 20.70 -19.21
CA ASP A 107 29.72 21.88 -19.02
C ASP A 107 29.24 22.03 -17.57
N LYS A 108 28.85 20.91 -16.94
CA LYS A 108 28.39 20.90 -15.55
C LYS A 108 29.51 21.26 -14.58
N ILE A 109 30.74 20.80 -14.84
CA ILE A 109 31.91 21.14 -14.02
C ILE A 109 32.36 22.60 -14.27
N GLU A 110 32.28 23.09 -15.50
CA GLU A 110 32.61 24.48 -15.83
C GLU A 110 31.64 25.47 -15.18
N ALA A 111 30.35 25.12 -15.09
CA ALA A 111 29.36 25.89 -14.35
C ALA A 111 29.68 26.01 -12.85
N LEU A 112 30.47 25.09 -12.27
CA LEU A 112 30.90 25.13 -10.86
C LEU A 112 32.09 26.06 -10.61
N LYS A 113 32.71 26.63 -11.65
CA LYS A 113 33.86 27.56 -11.52
C LYS A 113 33.45 29.01 -11.22
N HIS A 114 32.16 29.30 -11.24
CA HIS A 114 31.59 30.61 -10.89
C HIS A 114 31.30 30.71 -9.39
#